data_AF-A0A968HT47-F1
#
_entry.id   AF-A0A968HT47-F1
#
_cell.length_a   1.000
_cell.length_b   1.000
_cell.length_c   1.000
_cell.angle_alpha   90.00
_cell.angle_beta   90.00
_cell.angle_gamma   90.00
#
_symmetry.space_group_name_H-M   'P 1'
#
loop_
_entity.id
_entity.type
_entity.pdbx_description
1 polymer ?
#
loop_
_entity_poly.entity_id
_entity_poly.type
_entity_poly.pdbx_seq_one_letter_code
_entity_poly.pdbx_strand_id
1 'polypeptide(L)'
;MLNLADPWDWRNPGPGVELCTEVFRRRVVDLAGEVVPEPLLRKLAFYSGGRMREYVWLLRRICGPAWDRNLEQADETLIDQAIDEMRHQTEAGLTIRQVEILQALMRNPSVLPDDPKIPDMLDVCLILPYPNESEWYFPHPLLLKAKLAKPPG
;
A
#
# COMPACT_ATOMS: atom_id res chain seq x y z
N MET A 1 -5.90 7.73 1.53
CA MET A 1 -4.45 7.43 1.61
C MET A 1 -3.73 7.74 0.30
N LEU A 2 -4.42 7.65 -0.84
CA LEU A 2 -3.91 8.08 -2.15
C LEU A 2 -4.16 9.57 -2.41
N ASN A 3 -3.29 10.18 -3.21
CA ASN A 3 -3.53 11.47 -3.87
C ASN A 3 -3.99 11.17 -5.31
N LEU A 4 -5.24 11.49 -5.65
CA LEU A 4 -5.78 11.21 -6.99
C LEU A 4 -5.11 12.03 -8.11
N ALA A 5 -4.47 13.16 -7.79
CA ALA A 5 -3.73 13.95 -8.78
C ALA A 5 -2.46 13.24 -9.25
N ASP A 6 -1.80 12.47 -8.39
CA ASP A 6 -0.70 11.59 -8.76
C ASP A 6 -0.70 10.32 -7.87
N PRO A 7 -1.52 9.32 -8.22
CA PRO A 7 -1.69 8.13 -7.36
C PRO A 7 -0.46 7.22 -7.33
N TRP A 8 0.56 7.49 -8.15
CA TRP A 8 1.84 6.77 -8.14
C TRP A 8 2.88 7.39 -7.19
N ASP A 9 2.67 8.63 -6.74
CA ASP A 9 3.64 9.34 -5.90
C ASP A 9 3.44 9.03 -4.41
N TRP A 10 4.18 8.03 -3.91
CA TRP A 10 4.17 7.68 -2.50
C TRP A 10 4.76 8.78 -1.59
N ARG A 11 5.54 9.73 -2.14
CA ARG A 11 6.18 10.80 -1.36
C ARG A 11 5.18 11.89 -0.97
N ASN A 12 4.14 12.06 -1.77
CA ASN A 12 3.02 12.98 -1.52
C ASN A 12 1.70 12.21 -1.32
N PRO A 13 1.59 11.38 -0.28
CA PRO A 13 0.40 10.57 -0.06
C PRO A 13 -0.76 11.42 0.47
N GLY A 14 -1.96 10.86 0.42
CA GLY A 14 -3.12 11.42 1.10
C GLY A 14 -3.05 11.25 2.63
N PRO A 15 -3.98 11.87 3.39
CA PRO A 15 -3.88 12.03 4.85
C PRO A 15 -3.86 10.72 5.65
N GLY A 16 -4.32 9.60 5.07
CA GLY A 16 -4.35 8.30 5.75
C GLY A 16 -2.97 7.74 6.13
N VAL A 17 -1.88 8.21 5.53
CA VAL A 17 -0.51 7.81 5.91
C VAL A 17 -0.16 8.25 7.33
N GLU A 18 -0.63 9.44 7.74
CA GLU A 18 -0.32 9.98 9.07
C GLU A 18 -0.86 9.09 10.19
N LEU A 19 -2.02 8.45 10.00
CA LEU A 19 -2.58 7.53 10.99
C LEU A 19 -1.71 6.29 11.18
N CYS A 20 -1.22 5.68 10.10
CA CYS A 20 -0.34 4.52 10.17
C CYS A 20 0.96 4.85 10.90
N THR A 21 1.59 5.97 10.51
CA THR A 21 2.79 6.50 11.16
C THR A 21 2.56 6.73 12.65
N GLU A 22 1.45 7.36 13.04
CA GLU A 22 1.12 7.61 14.45
C GLU A 22 0.94 6.32 15.26
N VAL A 23 0.24 5.32 14.69
CA VAL A 23 0.09 4.01 15.35
C VAL A 23 1.44 3.35 15.59
N PHE A 24 2.35 3.40 14.60
CA PHE A 24 3.69 2.86 14.76
C PHE A 24 4.46 3.59 15.87
N ARG A 25 4.50 4.94 15.83
CA ARG A 25 5.20 5.75 16.84
C ARG A 25 4.75 5.43 18.25
N ARG A 26 3.43 5.31 18.48
CA ARG A 26 2.89 4.92 19.79
C ARG A 26 3.31 3.53 20.24
N ARG A 27 3.55 2.62 19.30
CA ARG A 27 3.96 1.24 19.61
C ARG A 27 5.43 1.11 19.96
N VAL A 28 6.26 2.03 19.47
CA VAL A 28 7.71 2.01 19.67
C VAL A 28 8.21 3.12 20.59
N VAL A 29 7.31 3.85 21.26
CA VAL A 29 7.64 4.99 22.14
C VAL A 29 8.62 4.61 23.27
N ASP A 30 8.56 3.37 23.74
CA ASP A 30 9.43 2.85 24.81
C ASP A 30 10.78 2.34 24.28
N LEU A 31 10.97 2.29 22.95
CA LEU A 31 12.23 1.90 22.33
C LEU A 31 13.14 3.13 22.20
N ALA A 32 14.43 2.94 22.46
CA ALA A 32 15.42 3.99 22.26
C ALA A 32 15.71 4.17 20.76
N GLY A 33 15.54 5.40 20.27
CA GLY A 33 15.92 5.78 18.90
C GLY A 33 14.84 5.53 17.85
N GLU A 34 15.10 6.04 16.64
CA GLU A 34 14.23 5.85 15.48
C GLU A 34 14.55 4.50 14.81
N VAL A 35 13.72 3.48 15.03
CA VAL A 35 13.95 2.13 14.48
C VAL A 35 13.62 1.99 12.99
N VAL A 36 12.78 2.89 12.47
CA VAL A 36 12.43 2.98 11.04
C VAL A 36 12.40 4.45 10.67
N PRO A 37 13.26 4.91 9.74
CA PRO A 37 13.26 6.30 9.29
C PRO A 37 11.88 6.76 8.80
N GLU A 38 11.44 7.95 9.19
CA GLU A 38 10.13 8.49 8.82
C GLU A 38 9.77 8.37 7.33
N PRO A 39 10.66 8.68 6.35
CA PRO A 39 10.32 8.53 4.93
C PRO A 39 10.01 7.08 4.55
N LEU A 40 10.73 6.12 5.12
CA LEU A 40 10.53 4.70 4.87
C LEU A 40 9.27 4.17 5.55
N LEU A 41 8.93 4.71 6.72
CA LEU A 41 7.69 4.41 7.41
C LEU A 41 6.46 4.87 6.60
N ARG A 42 6.55 6.07 5.99
CA ARG A 42 5.53 6.60 5.07
C ARG A 42 5.42 5.76 3.80
N LYS A 43 6.54 5.28 3.25
CA LYS A 43 6.58 4.35 2.11
C LYS A 43 5.82 3.06 2.42
N LEU A 44 6.05 2.46 3.59
CA LEU A 44 5.31 1.27 4.05
C LEU A 44 3.81 1.56 4.22
N ALA A 45 3.47 2.68 4.84
CA ALA A 45 2.08 3.08 5.03
C ALA A 45 1.37 3.21 3.68
N PHE A 46 1.97 3.92 2.72
CA PHE A 46 1.41 4.07 1.37
C PHE A 46 1.18 2.72 0.68
N TYR A 47 2.18 1.84 0.67
CA TYR A 47 2.06 0.54 -0.01
C TYR A 47 1.19 -0.48 0.74
N SER A 48 0.77 -0.20 1.97
CA SER A 48 -0.27 -0.96 2.68
C SER A 48 -1.70 -0.59 2.26
N GLY A 49 -1.88 0.36 1.33
CA GLY A 49 -3.19 0.76 0.82
C GLY A 49 -4.08 1.55 1.79
N GLY A 50 -3.71 1.67 3.05
CA GLY A 50 -4.55 2.25 4.10
C GLY A 50 -4.90 1.26 5.19
N ARG A 51 -4.50 0.01 5.00
CA ARG A 51 -5.01 -1.11 5.77
C ARG A 51 -4.04 -1.41 6.90
N MET A 52 -4.49 -1.14 8.12
CA MET A 52 -3.69 -1.37 9.33
C MET A 52 -3.16 -2.81 9.42
N ARG A 53 -3.94 -3.79 8.97
CA ARG A 53 -3.52 -5.20 8.96
C ARG A 53 -2.32 -5.44 8.05
N GLU A 54 -2.33 -4.90 6.84
CA GLU A 54 -1.21 -5.03 5.88
C GLU A 54 0.00 -4.20 6.31
N TYR A 55 -0.24 -3.01 6.86
CA TYR A 55 0.81 -2.19 7.44
C TYR A 55 1.55 -2.91 8.57
N VAL A 56 0.82 -3.52 9.51
CA VAL A 56 1.42 -4.32 10.59
C VAL A 56 2.12 -5.57 10.04
N TRP A 57 1.58 -6.19 8.99
CA TRP A 57 2.26 -7.30 8.32
C TRP A 57 3.61 -6.87 7.75
N LEU A 58 3.68 -5.74 7.04
CA LEU A 58 4.93 -5.21 6.48
C LEU A 58 5.95 -4.91 7.57
N LEU A 59 5.52 -4.25 8.66
CA LEU A 59 6.36 -3.96 9.81
C LEU A 59 6.93 -5.23 10.44
N ARG A 60 6.12 -6.27 10.62
CA ARG A 60 6.60 -7.57 11.12
C ARG A 60 7.58 -8.22 10.16
N ARG A 61 7.36 -8.06 8.85
CA ARG A 61 8.19 -8.68 7.83
C ARG A 61 9.62 -8.14 7.82
N ILE A 62 9.80 -6.88 8.19
CA ILE A 62 11.12 -6.24 8.27
C ILE A 62 11.87 -6.55 9.57
N CYS A 63 11.17 -6.87 10.67
CA CYS A 63 11.81 -7.10 11.98
C CYS A 63 12.84 -8.25 11.97
N GLY A 64 12.50 -9.39 11.37
CA GLY A 64 13.39 -10.57 11.34
C GLY A 64 14.70 -10.29 10.60
N PRO A 65 14.66 -9.87 9.33
CA PRO A 65 15.90 -9.60 8.60
C PRO A 65 16.67 -8.38 9.13
N ALA A 66 16.01 -7.38 9.76
CA ALA A 66 16.72 -6.31 10.46
C ALA A 66 17.56 -6.86 11.64
N TRP A 67 16.96 -7.76 12.41
CA TRP A 67 17.63 -8.44 13.52
C TRP A 67 18.82 -9.29 13.04
N ASP A 68 18.60 -10.11 12.01
CA ASP A 68 19.65 -10.98 11.43
C ASP A 68 20.83 -10.18 10.88
N ARG A 69 20.57 -8.96 10.39
CA ARG A 69 21.58 -8.03 9.86
C ARG A 69 22.16 -7.10 10.93
N ASN A 70 21.71 -7.19 12.18
CA ASN A 70 22.09 -6.33 13.29
C ASN A 70 21.98 -4.83 12.96
N LEU A 71 20.87 -4.44 12.33
CA LEU A 71 20.60 -3.05 11.97
C LEU A 71 19.97 -2.29 13.14
N GLU A 72 20.50 -1.12 13.47
CA GLU A 72 19.87 -0.19 14.41
C GLU A 72 18.62 0.47 13.81
N GLN A 73 18.62 0.69 12.49
CA GLN A 73 17.51 1.26 11.74
C GLN A 73 17.23 0.45 10.47
N ALA A 74 15.96 0.27 10.12
CA ALA A 74 15.59 -0.33 8.84
C ALA A 74 16.09 0.51 7.66
N ASP A 75 16.74 -0.13 6.69
CA ASP A 75 17.22 0.50 5.46
C ASP A 75 16.24 0.32 4.29
N GLU A 76 16.46 1.07 3.21
CA GLU A 76 15.58 1.04 2.04
C GLU A 76 15.51 -0.35 1.39
N THR A 77 16.63 -1.10 1.38
CA THR A 77 16.68 -2.46 0.83
C THR A 77 15.70 -3.39 1.52
N LEU A 78 15.66 -3.36 2.85
CA LEU A 78 14.76 -4.18 3.65
C LEU A 78 13.28 -3.83 3.40
N ILE A 79 13.00 -2.53 3.31
CA ILE A 79 11.66 -2.01 3.04
C ILE A 79 11.18 -2.45 1.66
N ASP A 80 12.02 -2.30 0.64
CA ASP A 80 11.68 -2.68 -0.73
C ASP A 80 11.48 -4.19 -0.87
N GLN A 81 12.28 -5.01 -0.18
CA GLN A 81 12.06 -6.46 -0.14
C GLN A 81 10.69 -6.84 0.43
N ALA A 82 10.29 -6.23 1.54
CA ALA A 82 8.98 -6.50 2.15
C ALA A 82 7.81 -6.04 1.26
N ILE A 83 7.95 -4.88 0.62
CA ILE A 83 6.96 -4.36 -0.33
C ILE A 83 6.86 -5.27 -1.55
N ASP A 84 8.00 -5.71 -2.10
CA ASP A 84 8.00 -6.59 -3.27
C ASP A 84 7.38 -7.95 -2.94
N GLU A 85 7.66 -8.53 -1.78
CA GLU A 85 7.01 -9.79 -1.38
C GLU A 85 5.48 -9.66 -1.31
N MET A 86 4.96 -8.60 -0.69
CA MET A 86 3.51 -8.34 -0.68
C MET A 86 2.97 -8.08 -2.09
N ARG A 87 3.72 -7.36 -2.92
CA ARG A 87 3.36 -7.12 -4.32
C ARG A 87 3.24 -8.44 -5.09
N HIS A 88 4.21 -9.35 -4.94
CA HIS A 88 4.19 -10.66 -5.58
C HIS A 88 2.95 -11.48 -5.18
N GLN A 89 2.56 -11.43 -3.90
CA GLN A 89 1.33 -12.08 -3.42
C GLN A 89 0.07 -11.42 -3.99
N THR A 90 0.05 -10.09 -4.05
CA THR A 90 -1.09 -9.31 -4.57
C THR A 90 -1.28 -9.53 -6.08
N GLU A 91 -0.18 -9.68 -6.82
CA GLU A 91 -0.22 -9.91 -8.27
C GLU A 91 -0.48 -11.37 -8.67
N ALA A 92 -0.28 -12.30 -7.76
CA ALA A 92 -0.42 -13.73 -8.05
C ALA A 92 -1.85 -14.05 -8.50
N GLY A 93 -1.97 -14.58 -9.72
CA GLY A 93 -3.27 -14.99 -10.27
C GLY A 93 -4.11 -13.86 -10.89
N LEU A 94 -3.54 -12.66 -11.10
CA LEU A 94 -4.24 -11.59 -11.83
C LEU A 94 -4.57 -12.00 -13.27
N THR A 95 -5.85 -11.96 -13.60
CA THR A 95 -6.36 -12.21 -14.96
C THR A 95 -6.47 -10.91 -15.76
N ILE A 96 -6.50 -11.03 -17.10
CA ILE A 96 -6.70 -9.89 -18.01
C ILE A 96 -7.98 -9.12 -17.64
N ARG A 97 -9.07 -9.85 -17.36
CA ARG A 97 -10.35 -9.22 -16.97
C ARG A 97 -10.22 -8.37 -15.71
N GLN A 98 -9.51 -8.85 -14.69
CA GLN A 98 -9.28 -8.07 -13.47
C GLN A 98 -8.46 -6.81 -13.76
N VAL A 99 -7.45 -6.90 -14.63
CA VAL A 99 -6.67 -5.72 -15.04
C VAL A 99 -7.54 -4.69 -15.76
N GLU A 100 -8.42 -5.11 -16.66
CA GLU A 100 -9.37 -4.21 -17.35
C GLU A 100 -10.30 -3.48 -16.36
N ILE A 101 -10.82 -4.21 -15.35
CA ILE A 101 -11.65 -3.64 -14.28
C ILE A 101 -10.87 -2.57 -13.50
N LEU A 102 -9.64 -2.88 -13.09
CA LEU A 102 -8.79 -1.95 -12.35
C LEU A 102 -8.47 -0.69 -13.17
N GLN A 103 -8.18 -0.84 -14.46
CA GLN A 103 -7.97 0.29 -15.37
C GLN A 103 -9.24 1.12 -15.57
N ALA A 104 -10.42 0.48 -15.63
CA ALA A 104 -11.69 1.19 -15.69
C ALA A 104 -11.91 2.03 -14.43
N LEU A 105 -11.58 1.47 -13.27
CA LEU A 105 -11.71 2.17 -11.99
C LEU A 105 -10.75 3.36 -11.87
N MET A 106 -9.53 3.27 -12.41
CA MET A 106 -8.61 4.42 -12.45
C MET A 106 -9.17 5.59 -13.26
N ARG A 107 -10.01 5.33 -14.27
CA ARG A 107 -10.65 6.38 -15.07
C ARG A 107 -11.88 6.98 -14.39
N ASN A 108 -12.62 6.17 -13.63
CA ASN A 108 -13.79 6.62 -12.89
C ASN A 108 -13.84 6.01 -11.48
N PRO A 109 -13.11 6.57 -10.49
CA PRO A 109 -13.03 6.04 -9.13
C PRO A 109 -14.36 6.08 -8.35
N SER A 110 -15.33 6.87 -8.81
CA SER A 110 -16.59 7.09 -8.08
C SER A 110 -17.63 6.00 -8.31
N VAL A 111 -17.39 5.08 -9.26
CA VAL A 111 -18.37 4.07 -9.65
C VAL A 111 -17.68 2.72 -9.85
N LEU A 112 -18.13 1.70 -9.11
CA LEU A 112 -17.71 0.32 -9.36
C LEU A 112 -18.32 -0.17 -10.69
N PRO A 113 -17.52 -0.81 -11.56
CA PRO A 113 -18.04 -1.48 -12.74
C PRO A 113 -19.04 -2.58 -12.36
N ASP A 114 -20.09 -2.75 -13.17
CA ASP A 114 -21.01 -3.90 -13.01
C ASP A 114 -20.33 -5.17 -13.54
N ASP A 115 -19.62 -5.88 -12.66
CA ASP A 115 -18.92 -7.12 -12.97
C ASP A 115 -18.99 -8.11 -11.80
N PRO A 116 -19.29 -9.41 -12.06
CA PRO A 116 -19.41 -10.41 -11.01
C PRO A 116 -18.11 -10.67 -10.21
N LYS A 117 -16.95 -10.21 -10.70
CA LYS A 117 -15.65 -10.33 -10.00
C LYS A 117 -15.41 -9.25 -8.94
N ILE A 118 -16.20 -8.18 -8.91
CA ILE A 118 -15.99 -7.06 -7.98
C ILE A 118 -15.97 -7.52 -6.51
N PRO A 119 -16.90 -8.37 -6.02
CA PRO A 119 -16.86 -8.86 -4.65
C PRO A 119 -15.52 -9.54 -4.30
N ASP A 120 -15.07 -10.47 -5.15
CA ASP A 120 -13.79 -11.17 -4.94
C ASP A 120 -12.62 -10.19 -4.91
N MET A 121 -12.62 -9.19 -5.79
CA MET A 121 -11.54 -8.18 -5.88
C MET A 121 -11.50 -7.25 -4.66
N LEU A 122 -12.65 -6.95 -4.05
CA LEU A 122 -12.73 -6.22 -2.78
C LEU A 122 -12.24 -7.08 -1.61
N ASP A 123 -12.65 -8.36 -1.58
CA ASP A 123 -12.26 -9.30 -0.53
C ASP A 123 -10.75 -9.54 -0.48
N VAL A 124 -10.13 -9.74 -1.64
CA VAL A 124 -8.67 -9.90 -1.77
C VAL A 124 -7.92 -8.57 -1.89
N CYS A 125 -8.60 -7.45 -1.66
CA CYS A 125 -7.99 -6.12 -1.53
C CYS A 125 -7.29 -5.61 -2.79
N LEU A 126 -7.65 -6.12 -3.98
CA LEU A 126 -7.20 -5.56 -5.26
C LEU A 126 -7.83 -4.19 -5.52
N ILE A 127 -9.07 -4.01 -5.05
CA ILE A 127 -9.80 -2.75 -5.01
C ILE A 127 -9.93 -2.32 -3.54
N LEU A 128 -9.67 -1.04 -3.27
CA LEU A 128 -9.78 -0.45 -1.95
C LEU A 128 -10.88 0.61 -1.92
N PRO A 129 -11.85 0.50 -0.98
CA PRO A 129 -12.80 1.57 -0.70
C PRO A 129 -12.15 2.67 0.15
N TYR A 130 -12.46 3.92 -0.17
CA TYR A 130 -12.01 5.10 0.53
C TYR A 130 -13.22 5.91 1.03
N PRO A 131 -13.47 5.95 2.35
CA PRO A 131 -14.61 6.64 2.93
C PRO A 131 -14.29 8.12 3.19
N ASN A 132 -14.37 8.97 2.17
CA ASN A 132 -14.19 10.42 2.32
C ASN A 132 -15.46 11.15 1.86
N GLU A 133 -16.42 11.38 2.76
CA GLU A 133 -17.73 12.02 2.53
C GLU A 133 -18.67 11.28 1.55
N SER A 134 -18.13 10.73 0.47
CA SER A 134 -18.71 9.75 -0.44
C SER A 134 -17.70 8.61 -0.64
N GLU A 135 -18.19 7.38 -0.76
CA GLU A 135 -17.31 6.22 -0.98
C GLU A 135 -16.81 6.23 -2.44
N TRP A 136 -15.51 6.17 -2.60
CA TRP A 136 -14.86 5.99 -3.90
C TRP A 136 -13.86 4.83 -3.81
N TYR A 137 -13.53 4.24 -4.94
CA TYR A 137 -12.73 3.03 -5.00
C TYR A 137 -11.51 3.24 -5.88
N PHE A 138 -10.38 2.62 -5.51
CA PHE A 138 -9.18 2.69 -6.32
C PHE A 138 -8.40 1.36 -6.26
N PRO A 139 -7.60 1.03 -7.29
CA PRO A 139 -6.68 -0.09 -7.20
C PRO A 139 -5.72 0.03 -6.02
N HIS A 140 -5.34 -1.12 -5.47
CA HIS A 140 -4.31 -1.21 -4.43
C HIS A 140 -2.98 -0.55 -4.91
N PRO A 141 -2.29 0.27 -4.08
CA PRO A 141 -1.07 0.97 -4.50
C PRO A 141 0.08 0.06 -4.98
N LEU A 142 0.14 -1.17 -4.49
CA LEU A 142 1.10 -2.18 -4.99
C LEU A 142 0.90 -2.50 -6.48
N LEU A 143 -0.34 -2.47 -6.97
CA LEU A 143 -0.66 -2.70 -8.38
C LEU A 143 -0.18 -1.52 -9.23
N LEU A 144 -0.23 -0.29 -8.71
CA LEU A 144 0.27 0.92 -9.37
C LEU A 144 1.80 0.91 -9.53
N LYS A 145 2.53 0.25 -8.62
CA LYS A 145 3.99 0.08 -8.72
C LYS A 145 4.42 -0.78 -9.91
N ALA A 146 3.54 -1.64 -10.44
CA ALA A 146 3.90 -2.62 -11.46
C ALA A 146 2.84 -2.78 -12.57
N LYS A 147 1.77 -3.55 -12.32
CA LYS A 147 0.76 -3.92 -13.35
C LYS A 147 -0.03 -2.74 -13.91
N LEU A 148 -0.12 -1.67 -13.16
CA LEU A 148 -0.79 -0.41 -13.50
C LEU A 148 0.20 0.76 -13.43
N ALA A 149 1.45 0.52 -13.86
CA ALA A 149 2.49 1.55 -13.87
C ALA A 149 2.06 2.81 -14.64
N LYS A 150 2.62 3.94 -14.22
CA LYS A 150 2.36 5.24 -14.83
C LYS A 150 2.66 5.16 -16.34
N PRO A 151 1.74 5.59 -17.22
CA PRO A 151 2.02 5.65 -18.64
C PRO A 151 3.25 6.53 -18.90
N PRO A 152 4.09 6.23 -19.92
CA PRO A 152 5.09 7.19 -20.36
C PRO A 152 4.37 8.48 -20.77
N GLY A 153 4.81 9.61 -20.20
CA GLY A 153 4.29 10.94 -20.49
C GLY A 153 4.71 11.49 -21.84
#